data_AF-A0A6J2BK06-F1
#
_entry.id   AF-A0A6J2BK06-F1
#
_cell.length_a   1.000
_cell.length_b   1.000
_cell.length_c   1.000
_cell.angle_alpha   90.00
_cell.angle_beta   90.00
_cell.angle_gamma   90.00
#
_symmetry.space_group_name_H-M   'P 1'
#
loop_
_entity.id
_entity.type
_entity.pdbx_description
1 polymer ?
#
loop_
_entity_poly.entity_id
_entity_poly.type
_entity_poly.pdbx_seq_one_letter_code
_entity_poly.pdbx_strand_id
1 'polypeptide(L)'
;MVHCSCVWFRRYGNFIDNLRLFTRGGSGGMGYPRLGGEGGKGGDVWVVAHNKMTLKQLKDKYPQKRFVAGEGTNSRFPNAGKSSLLSQVSHAKPAIADYAFTTLKPQLGKIMYNDFKQISVADLPGLIEGAHMNKGMGHKFLKHIERTRQLLFVVDISGFQLSSQTQYRTAFETIILLTKELELYKEELQTKPALLAVNKMDLPGAQDKFRVLMNQLQNPKDFLHLFEKNMIPERTMEFQHIIPISAITGEGIDELKNHIRKSLDEHANQEDDAYHKKQLLNLQISNTIFYSDPPPKNSVTSPR
;
A
#
# COMPACT_ATOMS: atom_id res chain seq x y z
N MET A 1 -56.27 16.11 -52.85
CA MET A 1 -56.03 16.15 -54.31
C MET A 1 -54.95 17.19 -54.53
N VAL A 2 -53.75 16.79 -55.00
CA VAL A 2 -52.82 17.54 -55.88
C VAL A 2 -51.49 16.75 -55.93
N HIS A 3 -51.35 16.10 -57.08
CA HIS A 3 -50.17 15.79 -57.88
C HIS A 3 -48.82 15.39 -57.25
N CYS A 4 -48.50 14.13 -57.53
CA CYS A 4 -47.19 13.53 -57.72
C CYS A 4 -46.26 14.46 -58.54
N SER A 5 -45.05 14.71 -58.06
CA SER A 5 -43.92 15.10 -58.90
C SER A 5 -42.79 14.08 -58.73
N CYS A 6 -42.61 13.30 -59.79
CA CYS A 6 -41.52 12.34 -59.93
C CYS A 6 -40.16 13.04 -59.83
N VAL A 7 -39.41 12.80 -58.75
CA VAL A 7 -37.97 13.10 -58.75
C VAL A 7 -37.26 11.92 -59.40
N TRP A 8 -36.86 12.13 -60.64
CA TRP A 8 -36.07 11.22 -61.45
C TRP A 8 -34.76 10.85 -60.72
N PHE A 9 -34.59 9.56 -60.42
CA PHE A 9 -33.29 8.99 -60.12
C PHE A 9 -32.43 9.05 -61.39
N ARG A 10 -31.49 10.01 -61.45
CA ARG A 10 -30.38 9.94 -62.40
C ARG A 10 -29.46 8.79 -61.99
N ARG A 11 -29.55 7.67 -62.70
CA ARG A 11 -28.54 6.61 -62.73
C ARG A 11 -27.25 7.15 -63.35
N TYR A 12 -26.29 7.56 -62.53
CA TYR A 12 -24.89 7.48 -62.89
C TYR A 12 -24.36 6.14 -62.38
N GLY A 13 -23.80 5.34 -63.29
CA GLY A 13 -23.48 3.93 -63.06
C GLY A 13 -22.46 3.69 -61.95
N ASN A 14 -22.64 2.60 -61.19
CA ASN A 14 -21.71 1.91 -60.28
C ASN A 14 -20.79 2.71 -59.35
N PHE A 15 -20.92 4.03 -59.29
CA PHE A 15 -20.09 4.92 -58.53
C PHE A 15 -20.85 5.35 -57.28
N ILE A 16 -20.31 4.98 -56.12
CA ILE A 16 -20.84 5.40 -54.84
C ILE A 16 -20.08 6.65 -54.44
N ASP A 17 -20.69 7.81 -54.64
CA ASP A 17 -20.13 9.10 -54.22
C ASP A 17 -20.17 9.27 -52.69
N ASN A 18 -21.16 8.67 -52.03
CA ASN A 18 -21.46 8.93 -50.63
C ASN A 18 -21.56 7.64 -49.81
N LEU A 19 -20.69 7.51 -48.79
CA LEU A 19 -20.73 6.46 -47.79
C LEU A 19 -20.95 7.07 -46.41
N ARG A 20 -22.00 6.64 -45.70
CA ARG A 20 -22.25 7.06 -44.32
C ARG A 20 -21.64 6.04 -43.35
N LEU A 21 -20.67 6.48 -42.56
CA LEU A 21 -20.05 5.68 -41.50
C LEU A 21 -20.57 6.14 -40.13
N PHE A 22 -20.80 5.19 -39.23
CA PHE A 22 -21.13 5.47 -37.84
C PHE A 22 -19.91 5.15 -36.98
N THR A 23 -19.22 6.19 -36.53
CA THR A 23 -18.06 6.08 -35.64
C THR A 23 -18.40 6.61 -34.25
N ARG A 24 -17.78 6.04 -33.22
CA ARG A 24 -17.85 6.56 -31.84
C ARG A 24 -16.45 6.44 -31.23
N GLY A 25 -15.89 7.56 -30.79
CA GLY A 25 -14.67 7.56 -29.99
C GLY A 25 -14.87 6.82 -28.66
N GLY A 26 -13.79 6.26 -28.13
CA GLY A 26 -13.81 5.62 -26.83
C GLY A 26 -14.03 6.66 -25.74
N SER A 27 -14.79 6.31 -24.69
CA SER A 27 -14.84 7.15 -23.49
C SER A 27 -13.48 7.15 -22.80
N GLY A 28 -13.05 8.30 -22.28
CA GLY A 28 -11.90 8.36 -21.36
C GLY A 28 -12.17 7.52 -20.10
N GLY A 29 -11.12 6.90 -19.57
CA GLY A 29 -11.19 6.20 -18.30
C GLY A 29 -11.48 7.18 -17.16
N MET A 30 -12.11 6.70 -16.09
CA MET A 30 -12.32 7.53 -14.90
C MET A 30 -10.99 7.81 -14.22
N GLY A 31 -10.70 9.09 -14.00
CA GLY A 31 -9.64 9.56 -13.13
C GLY A 31 -10.09 9.62 -11.67
N TYR A 32 -9.13 9.75 -10.77
CA TYR A 32 -9.35 10.02 -9.34
C TYR A 32 -8.67 11.36 -8.97
N PRO A 33 -9.30 12.52 -9.29
CA PRO A 33 -8.67 13.84 -9.15
C PRO A 33 -8.22 14.15 -7.72
N ARG A 34 -8.97 13.67 -6.71
CA ARG A 34 -8.65 13.86 -5.29
C ARG A 34 -7.33 13.22 -4.85
N LEU A 35 -6.82 12.28 -5.64
CA LEU A 35 -5.60 11.54 -5.37
C LEU A 35 -4.54 11.79 -6.47
N GLY A 36 -4.77 12.74 -7.38
CA GLY A 36 -3.86 13.04 -8.49
C GLY A 36 -3.88 12.02 -9.64
N GLY A 37 -4.88 11.14 -9.70
CA GLY A 37 -4.98 10.10 -10.73
C GLY A 37 -5.68 10.62 -11.99
N GLU A 38 -4.98 10.59 -13.13
CA GLU A 38 -5.53 10.91 -14.44
C GLU A 38 -6.03 9.66 -15.16
N GLY A 39 -7.28 9.70 -15.65
CA GLY A 39 -7.87 8.60 -16.40
C GLY A 39 -7.20 8.43 -17.77
N GLY A 40 -7.11 7.20 -18.25
CA GLY A 40 -6.55 6.90 -19.57
C GLY A 40 -7.37 7.55 -20.68
N LYS A 41 -6.69 8.02 -21.73
CA LYS A 41 -7.37 8.55 -22.93
C LYS A 41 -8.20 7.44 -23.58
N GLY A 42 -9.44 7.78 -23.98
CA GLY A 42 -10.27 6.89 -24.80
C GLY A 42 -9.64 6.69 -26.17
N GLY A 43 -9.90 5.56 -26.80
CA GLY A 43 -9.37 5.27 -28.13
C GLY A 43 -9.97 6.17 -29.20
N ASP A 44 -9.20 6.43 -30.25
CA ASP A 44 -9.64 7.15 -31.45
C ASP A 44 -10.05 6.18 -32.56
N VAL A 45 -10.95 6.61 -33.44
CA VAL A 45 -11.29 5.89 -34.67
C VAL A 45 -10.65 6.62 -35.85
N TRP A 46 -9.68 5.96 -36.49
CA TRP A 46 -9.01 6.47 -37.69
C TRP A 46 -9.52 5.73 -38.92
N VAL A 47 -9.79 6.48 -39.99
CA VAL A 47 -10.10 5.92 -41.32
C VAL A 47 -8.88 6.12 -42.19
N VAL A 48 -8.21 5.03 -42.55
CA VAL A 48 -7.02 5.06 -43.40
C VAL A 48 -7.37 4.50 -44.77
N ALA A 49 -7.09 5.27 -45.82
CA ALA A 49 -7.34 4.86 -47.19
C ALA A 49 -6.25 3.86 -47.65
N HIS A 50 -6.66 2.79 -48.32
CA HIS A 50 -5.76 1.82 -48.94
C HIS A 50 -6.10 1.65 -50.42
N ASN A 51 -5.07 1.58 -51.27
CA ASN A 51 -5.20 1.53 -52.73
C ASN A 51 -5.97 0.30 -53.25
N LYS A 52 -6.18 -0.73 -52.43
CA LYS A 52 -6.88 -1.98 -52.79
C LYS A 52 -8.34 -2.04 -52.31
N MET A 53 -8.86 -0.97 -51.71
CA MET A 53 -10.20 -0.99 -51.10
C MET A 53 -11.07 0.15 -51.63
N THR A 54 -12.25 -0.21 -52.17
CA THR A 54 -13.25 0.77 -52.65
C THR A 54 -14.36 0.98 -51.63
N LEU A 55 -15.02 2.14 -51.69
CA LEU A 55 -16.17 2.45 -50.81
C LEU A 55 -17.32 1.44 -50.96
N LYS A 56 -17.50 0.87 -52.17
CA LYS A 56 -18.49 -0.19 -52.44
C LYS A 56 -18.18 -1.46 -51.67
N GLN A 57 -16.94 -1.94 -51.73
CA GLN A 57 -16.50 -3.11 -50.97
C GLN A 57 -16.64 -2.90 -49.45
N LEU A 58 -16.38 -1.68 -48.96
CA LEU A 58 -16.52 -1.37 -47.53
C LEU A 58 -18.00 -1.39 -47.10
N LYS A 59 -18.90 -0.84 -47.92
CA LYS A 59 -20.35 -0.86 -47.69
C LYS A 59 -20.90 -2.29 -47.71
N ASP A 60 -20.52 -3.10 -48.70
CA ASP A 60 -21.01 -4.47 -48.85
C ASP A 60 -20.50 -5.37 -47.71
N LYS A 61 -19.26 -5.14 -47.25
CA LYS A 61 -18.67 -5.89 -46.14
C LYS A 61 -19.22 -5.50 -44.77
N TYR A 62 -19.60 -4.23 -44.58
CA TYR A 62 -20.02 -3.67 -43.29
C TYR A 62 -21.26 -2.76 -43.42
N PRO A 63 -22.42 -3.29 -43.82
CA PRO A 63 -23.57 -2.46 -44.19
C PRO A 63 -24.18 -1.67 -43.03
N GLN A 64 -24.05 -2.15 -41.78
CA GLN A 64 -24.59 -1.49 -40.57
C GLN A 64 -23.59 -1.43 -39.41
N LYS A 65 -22.30 -1.68 -39.67
CA LYS A 65 -21.31 -1.76 -38.60
C LYS A 65 -21.06 -0.37 -38.00
N ARG A 66 -21.10 -0.30 -36.68
CA ARG A 66 -20.67 0.86 -35.91
C ARG A 66 -19.23 0.64 -35.48
N PHE A 67 -18.34 1.54 -35.86
CA PHE A 67 -16.93 1.50 -35.49
C PHE A 67 -16.77 2.24 -34.17
N VAL A 68 -16.62 1.49 -33.08
CA VAL A 68 -16.47 2.03 -31.74
C VAL A 68 -15.03 1.80 -31.30
N ALA A 69 -14.35 2.86 -30.88
CA ALA A 69 -13.01 2.73 -30.31
C ALA A 69 -13.09 2.24 -28.86
N GLY A 70 -12.02 1.57 -28.41
CA GLY A 70 -11.92 1.02 -27.06
C GLY A 70 -11.96 2.08 -25.98
N GLU A 71 -12.48 1.72 -24.81
CA GLU A 71 -12.53 2.60 -23.65
C GLU A 71 -11.12 2.85 -23.09
N GLY A 72 -10.91 4.05 -22.55
CA GLY A 72 -9.68 4.41 -21.86
C GLY A 72 -9.55 3.66 -20.54
N THR A 73 -8.33 3.26 -20.20
CA THR A 73 -8.05 2.54 -18.95
C THR A 73 -8.37 3.43 -17.75
N ASN A 74 -9.14 2.93 -16.78
CA ASN A 74 -9.36 3.64 -15.53
C ASN A 74 -8.03 3.83 -14.78
N SER A 75 -7.85 4.96 -14.09
CA SER A 75 -6.67 5.14 -13.23
C SER A 75 -6.64 4.03 -12.18
N ARG A 76 -5.68 3.12 -12.30
CA ARG A 76 -5.30 2.26 -11.19
C ARG A 76 -4.16 2.98 -10.50
N PHE A 77 -4.39 3.50 -9.29
CA PHE A 77 -3.27 3.90 -8.45
C PHE A 77 -2.32 2.70 -8.35
N PRO A 78 -1.02 2.87 -8.61
CA PRO A 78 -0.05 1.88 -8.18
C PRO A 78 -0.12 1.88 -6.66
N ASN A 79 -0.95 0.99 -6.13
CA ASN A 79 -1.10 0.79 -4.71
C ASN A 79 -0.19 -0.36 -4.32
N ALA A 80 0.37 -0.31 -3.12
CA ALA A 80 1.06 -1.45 -2.53
C ALA A 80 0.12 -2.65 -2.28
N GLY A 81 -1.19 -2.49 -2.52
CA GLY A 81 -2.20 -3.53 -2.34
C GLY A 81 -2.64 -3.73 -0.90
N LYS A 82 -2.50 -2.71 -0.03
CA LYS A 82 -2.86 -2.78 1.40
C LYS A 82 -4.30 -3.22 1.66
N SER A 83 -5.27 -2.61 0.99
CA SER A 83 -6.69 -2.95 1.18
C SER A 83 -7.03 -4.34 0.59
N SER A 84 -6.39 -4.72 -0.52
CA SER A 84 -6.48 -6.09 -1.07
C SER A 84 -5.92 -7.12 -0.10
N LEU A 85 -4.76 -6.82 0.49
CA LEU A 85 -4.15 -7.65 1.53
C LEU A 85 -5.07 -7.77 2.74
N LEU A 86 -5.62 -6.65 3.22
CA LEU A 86 -6.54 -6.63 4.36
C LEU A 86 -7.78 -7.50 4.09
N SER A 87 -8.34 -7.44 2.88
CA SER A 87 -9.48 -8.29 2.50
C SER A 87 -9.11 -9.77 2.43
N GLN A 88 -7.86 -10.10 2.04
CA GLN A 88 -7.41 -11.49 1.91
C GLN A 88 -7.07 -12.12 3.27
N VAL A 89 -6.52 -11.34 4.20
CA VAL A 89 -6.21 -11.82 5.55
C VAL A 89 -7.42 -11.86 6.47
N SER A 90 -8.43 -11.03 6.21
CA SER A 90 -9.64 -10.92 7.03
C SER A 90 -10.72 -11.88 6.54
N HIS A 91 -11.13 -12.83 7.38
CA HIS A 91 -12.27 -13.72 7.09
C HIS A 91 -13.63 -12.98 7.04
N ALA A 92 -13.67 -11.73 7.52
CA ALA A 92 -14.84 -10.85 7.48
C ALA A 92 -14.59 -9.63 6.59
N LYS A 93 -15.66 -9.06 6.01
CA LYS A 93 -15.58 -7.77 5.30
C LYS A 93 -14.95 -6.72 6.24
N PRO A 94 -13.87 -6.03 5.83
CA PRO A 94 -13.23 -5.03 6.66
C PRO A 94 -14.26 -3.99 7.13
N ALA A 95 -14.36 -3.82 8.44
CA ALA A 95 -15.27 -2.86 9.03
C ALA A 95 -14.59 -1.48 9.03
N ILE A 96 -15.35 -0.45 8.69
CA ILE A 96 -14.89 0.93 8.81
C ILE A 96 -14.96 1.31 10.29
N ALA A 97 -13.84 1.75 10.87
CA ALA A 97 -13.80 2.11 12.28
C ALA A 97 -14.13 3.59 12.50
N ASP A 98 -15.08 3.85 13.39
CA ASP A 98 -15.52 5.19 13.78
C ASP A 98 -14.70 5.69 14.98
N TYR A 99 -13.41 5.95 14.76
CA TYR A 99 -12.60 6.62 15.77
C TYR A 99 -12.93 8.12 15.79
N ALA A 100 -13.37 8.62 16.95
CA ALA A 100 -13.93 9.98 17.15
C ALA A 100 -13.00 11.16 16.77
N PHE A 101 -11.78 10.88 16.32
CA PHE A 101 -10.73 11.87 16.11
C PHE A 101 -10.08 11.80 14.71
N THR A 102 -10.53 10.93 13.80
CA THR A 102 -9.92 10.81 12.47
C THR A 102 -10.84 11.35 11.37
N THR A 103 -10.26 12.08 10.40
CA THR A 103 -10.97 12.52 9.18
C THR A 103 -11.06 11.42 8.12
N LEU A 104 -10.10 10.48 8.14
CA LEU A 104 -10.14 9.23 7.37
C LEU A 104 -10.43 8.08 8.33
N LYS A 105 -11.49 7.33 8.07
CA LYS A 105 -11.85 6.15 8.86
C LYS A 105 -10.96 4.98 8.42
N PRO A 106 -10.09 4.43 9.30
CA PRO A 106 -9.25 3.30 8.93
C PRO A 106 -10.13 2.05 8.72
N GLN A 107 -9.69 1.18 7.82
CA GLN A 107 -10.32 -0.13 7.64
C GLN A 107 -9.72 -1.12 8.63
N LEU A 108 -10.58 -1.80 9.39
CA LEU A 108 -10.18 -2.84 10.33
C LEU A 108 -10.53 -4.21 9.77
N GLY A 109 -9.53 -5.10 9.73
CA GLY A 109 -9.68 -6.52 9.47
C GLY A 109 -9.41 -7.33 10.73
N LYS A 110 -9.89 -8.58 10.74
CA LYS A 110 -9.60 -9.55 11.81
C LYS A 110 -9.02 -10.81 11.21
N ILE A 111 -7.80 -11.15 11.62
CA ILE A 111 -7.19 -12.44 11.31
C ILE A 111 -7.65 -13.42 12.37
N MET A 112 -8.32 -14.49 11.94
CA MET A 112 -8.72 -15.60 12.79
C MET A 112 -7.74 -16.75 12.64
N TYR A 113 -7.29 -17.31 13.75
CA TYR A 113 -6.42 -18.48 13.78
C TYR A 113 -7.20 -19.73 14.21
N ASN A 114 -6.63 -20.91 13.92
CA ASN A 114 -7.26 -22.20 14.19
C ASN A 114 -7.51 -22.48 15.68
N ASP A 115 -6.77 -21.81 16.57
CA ASP A 115 -6.93 -21.89 18.03
C ASP A 115 -7.87 -20.80 18.59
N PHE A 116 -8.70 -20.20 17.72
CA PHE A 116 -9.66 -19.14 18.04
C PHE A 116 -9.05 -17.82 18.51
N LYS A 117 -7.71 -17.68 18.54
CA LYS A 117 -7.08 -16.36 18.72
C LYS A 117 -7.44 -15.44 17.56
N GLN A 118 -7.60 -14.15 17.87
CA GLN A 118 -7.92 -13.11 16.90
C GLN A 118 -6.92 -11.97 16.99
N ILE A 119 -6.39 -11.56 15.84
CA ILE A 119 -5.53 -10.37 15.72
C ILE A 119 -6.27 -9.34 14.88
N SER A 120 -6.41 -8.13 15.42
CA SER A 120 -6.99 -7.00 14.68
C SER A 120 -5.91 -6.31 13.87
N VAL A 121 -6.17 -6.10 12.58
CA VAL A 121 -5.27 -5.42 11.65
C VAL A 121 -5.95 -4.15 11.17
N ALA A 122 -5.24 -3.03 11.22
CA ALA A 122 -5.74 -1.75 10.72
C ALA A 122 -4.96 -1.36 9.47
N ASP A 123 -5.67 -1.06 8.38
CA ASP A 123 -5.06 -0.35 7.25
C ASP A 123 -4.92 1.11 7.61
N LEU A 124 -3.67 1.57 7.62
CA LEU A 124 -3.32 2.95 7.82
C LEU A 124 -3.42 3.66 6.46
N PRO A 125 -4.43 4.53 6.21
CA PRO A 125 -4.44 5.40 5.05
C PRO A 125 -3.11 6.14 4.93
N GLY A 126 -2.60 6.18 3.69
CA GLY A 126 -1.19 6.39 3.36
C GLY A 126 -0.46 7.41 4.22
N LEU A 127 0.68 6.96 4.75
CA LEU A 127 1.90 7.74 4.80
C LEU A 127 2.22 8.15 3.34
N ILE A 128 1.55 9.19 2.86
CA ILE A 128 1.79 9.82 1.56
C ILE A 128 2.75 10.98 1.83
N GLU A 129 3.63 11.26 0.86
CA GLU A 129 4.51 12.42 0.92
C GLU A 129 3.74 13.68 1.34
N GLY A 130 4.17 14.28 2.45
CA GLY A 130 3.52 15.46 3.03
C GLY A 130 2.42 15.19 4.07
N ALA A 131 2.19 13.94 4.49
CA ALA A 131 1.29 13.68 5.63
C ALA A 131 1.81 14.32 6.94
N HIS A 132 3.13 14.41 7.11
CA HIS A 132 3.78 15.15 8.19
C HIS A 132 3.61 16.69 8.07
N MET A 133 3.44 17.21 6.83
CA MET A 133 3.28 18.64 6.54
C MET A 133 1.84 19.16 6.74
N ASN A 134 0.85 18.27 6.78
CA ASN A 134 -0.55 18.62 6.98
C ASN A 134 -0.84 18.91 8.47
N LYS A 135 -0.51 20.14 8.87
CA LYS A 135 -0.83 20.82 10.14
C LYS A 135 -2.28 20.53 10.59
N GLY A 136 -2.47 19.52 11.44
CA GLY A 136 -3.71 19.28 12.19
C GLY A 136 -4.36 17.90 12.02
N MET A 137 -4.12 17.18 10.92
CA MET A 137 -4.76 15.87 10.66
C MET A 137 -3.85 14.67 10.97
N GLY A 138 -2.53 14.79 10.77
CA GLY A 138 -1.57 13.71 11.03
C GLY A 138 -1.49 13.28 12.50
N HIS A 139 -1.49 14.24 13.44
CA HIS A 139 -1.32 13.94 14.86
C HIS A 139 -2.42 13.06 15.49
N LYS A 140 -3.69 13.18 15.04
CA LYS A 140 -4.80 12.38 15.58
C LYS A 140 -4.90 11.00 14.92
N PHE A 141 -4.58 10.90 13.64
CA PHE A 141 -4.54 9.64 12.90
C PHE A 141 -3.42 8.73 13.42
N LEU A 142 -2.22 9.29 13.58
CA LEU A 142 -1.01 8.55 13.92
C LEU A 142 -0.97 8.13 15.42
N LYS A 143 -1.78 8.73 16.29
CA LYS A 143 -2.09 8.20 17.65
C LYS A 143 -2.67 6.77 17.64
N HIS A 144 -3.19 6.29 16.52
CA HIS A 144 -3.65 4.90 16.40
C HIS A 144 -2.47 3.95 16.14
N ILE A 145 -1.43 4.42 15.43
CA ILE A 145 -0.17 3.68 15.26
C ILE A 145 0.54 3.53 16.61
N GLU A 146 0.44 4.53 17.50
CA GLU A 146 0.98 4.39 18.85
C GLU A 146 0.36 3.23 19.64
N ARG A 147 -0.91 2.88 19.36
CA ARG A 147 -1.62 1.77 20.01
C ARG A 147 -1.39 0.41 19.36
N THR A 148 -0.76 0.34 18.18
CA THR A 148 -0.45 -0.95 17.56
C THR A 148 0.75 -1.59 18.25
N ARG A 149 0.71 -2.90 18.45
CA ARG A 149 1.84 -3.66 19.03
C ARG A 149 2.94 -3.96 18.01
N GLN A 150 2.59 -3.98 16.73
CA GLN A 150 3.47 -4.37 15.63
C GLN A 150 3.13 -3.56 14.39
N LEU A 151 4.11 -3.34 13.53
CA LEU A 151 3.98 -2.70 12.23
C LEU A 151 4.13 -3.72 11.11
N LEU A 152 3.29 -3.59 10.08
CA LEU A 152 3.42 -4.37 8.85
C LEU A 152 3.61 -3.42 7.67
N PHE A 153 4.80 -3.45 7.09
CA PHE A 153 5.11 -2.70 5.88
C PHE A 153 4.62 -3.50 4.69
N VAL A 154 3.90 -2.87 3.80
CA VAL A 154 3.44 -3.49 2.55
C VAL A 154 4.01 -2.69 1.42
N VAL A 155 4.84 -3.34 0.59
CA VAL A 155 5.54 -2.70 -0.53
C VAL A 155 5.28 -3.46 -1.82
N ASP A 156 5.18 -2.74 -2.93
CA ASP A 156 5.06 -3.35 -4.26
C ASP A 156 6.46 -3.70 -4.77
N ILE A 157 6.67 -4.97 -5.18
CA ILE A 157 7.95 -5.40 -5.75
C ILE A 157 8.31 -4.69 -7.04
N SER A 158 7.30 -4.23 -7.80
CA SER A 158 7.49 -3.45 -9.01
C SER A 158 7.62 -1.96 -8.76
N GLY A 159 7.81 -1.54 -7.51
CA GLY A 159 8.00 -0.14 -7.16
C GLY A 159 6.70 0.66 -7.17
N PHE A 160 6.85 1.98 -7.05
CA PHE A 160 5.74 2.90 -6.88
C PHE A 160 5.96 4.18 -7.69
N GLN A 161 4.90 4.66 -8.36
CA GLN A 161 4.92 5.94 -9.07
C GLN A 161 3.55 6.61 -8.97
N LEU A 162 3.43 7.70 -8.21
CA LEU A 162 2.12 8.31 -7.91
C LEU A 162 1.39 8.84 -9.14
N SER A 163 2.13 9.41 -10.09
CA SER A 163 1.64 9.93 -11.37
C SER A 163 2.73 9.83 -12.45
N SER A 164 2.35 9.87 -13.72
CA SER A 164 3.28 9.94 -14.87
C SER A 164 4.29 11.09 -14.77
N GLN A 165 3.99 12.12 -13.96
CA GLN A 165 4.85 13.28 -13.72
C GLN A 165 5.81 13.10 -12.52
N THR A 166 5.58 12.10 -11.66
CA THR A 166 6.42 11.82 -10.50
C THR A 166 7.49 10.79 -10.83
N GLN A 167 8.65 10.87 -10.17
CA GLN A 167 9.72 9.90 -10.32
C GLN A 167 9.26 8.51 -9.88
N TYR A 168 9.56 7.51 -10.71
CA TYR A 168 9.39 6.11 -10.34
C TYR A 168 10.33 5.76 -9.20
N ARG A 169 9.80 5.08 -8.18
CA ARG A 169 10.56 4.63 -7.02
C ARG A 169 10.64 3.13 -6.94
N THR A 170 11.81 2.63 -6.57
CA THR A 170 12.00 1.19 -6.33
C THR A 170 11.34 0.76 -5.02
N ALA A 171 11.19 -0.56 -4.82
CA ALA A 171 10.68 -1.11 -3.57
C ALA A 171 11.57 -0.70 -2.37
N PHE A 172 12.88 -0.72 -2.55
CA PHE A 172 13.84 -0.30 -1.53
C PHE A 172 13.70 1.19 -1.19
N GLU A 173 13.65 2.07 -2.20
CA GLU A 173 13.42 3.50 -1.98
C GLU A 173 12.11 3.76 -1.23
N THR A 174 11.06 3.01 -1.55
CA THR A 174 9.78 3.10 -0.85
C THR A 174 9.91 2.74 0.63
N ILE A 175 10.69 1.70 0.97
CA ILE A 175 10.94 1.31 2.37
C ILE A 175 11.69 2.41 3.12
N ILE A 176 12.73 3.00 2.51
CA ILE A 176 13.52 4.08 3.12
C ILE A 176 12.64 5.29 3.39
N LEU A 177 11.80 5.68 2.42
CA LEU A 177 10.86 6.80 2.58
C LEU A 177 9.82 6.55 3.68
N LEU A 178 9.22 5.36 3.71
CA LEU A 178 8.27 4.99 4.77
C LEU A 178 8.94 5.03 6.15
N THR A 179 10.19 4.59 6.24
CA THR A 179 10.99 4.64 7.47
C THR A 179 11.25 6.08 7.90
N LYS A 180 11.63 6.95 6.96
CA LYS A 180 11.85 8.38 7.22
C LYS A 180 10.56 9.06 7.68
N GLU A 181 9.43 8.71 7.07
CA GLU A 181 8.16 9.32 7.44
C GLU A 181 7.72 8.92 8.86
N LEU A 182 7.94 7.66 9.26
CA LEU A 182 7.73 7.23 10.64
C LEU A 182 8.67 7.94 11.61
N GLU A 183 9.94 8.15 11.23
CA GLU A 183 10.92 8.91 12.01
C GLU A 183 10.46 10.34 12.28
N LEU A 184 10.10 11.05 11.20
CA LEU A 184 9.64 12.44 11.24
C LEU A 184 8.36 12.59 12.06
N TYR A 185 7.57 11.53 12.18
CA TYR A 185 6.43 11.52 13.07
C TYR A 185 6.82 11.28 14.54
N LYS A 186 7.50 10.16 14.82
CA LYS A 186 7.93 9.79 16.16
C LYS A 186 9.00 8.70 16.10
N GLU A 187 10.18 9.02 16.60
CA GLU A 187 11.33 8.11 16.64
C GLU A 187 11.02 6.78 17.37
N GLU A 188 10.22 6.82 18.44
CA GLU A 188 9.79 5.64 19.19
C GLU A 188 9.01 4.61 18.36
N LEU A 189 8.43 4.98 17.21
CA LEU A 189 7.73 3.99 16.38
C LEU A 189 8.69 3.06 15.65
N GLN A 190 9.95 3.45 15.45
CA GLN A 190 10.96 2.61 14.81
C GLN A 190 11.41 1.46 15.71
N THR A 191 11.20 1.55 17.04
CA THR A 191 11.54 0.48 17.99
C THR A 191 10.49 -0.62 18.03
N LYS A 192 9.30 -0.38 17.46
CA LYS A 192 8.25 -1.37 17.40
C LYS A 192 8.63 -2.51 16.47
N PRO A 193 8.20 -3.75 16.76
CA PRO A 193 8.47 -4.85 15.87
C PRO A 193 7.80 -4.66 14.52
N ALA A 194 8.59 -4.87 13.48
CA ALA A 194 8.16 -4.65 12.12
C ALA A 194 8.36 -5.90 11.25
N LEU A 195 7.38 -6.16 10.41
CA LEU A 195 7.45 -7.14 9.33
C LEU A 195 7.34 -6.43 7.98
N LEU A 196 7.94 -7.00 6.95
CA LEU A 196 7.84 -6.53 5.57
C LEU A 196 7.10 -7.57 4.72
N ALA A 197 5.94 -7.20 4.20
CA ALA A 197 5.23 -7.93 3.16
C ALA A 197 5.58 -7.33 1.79
N VAL A 198 6.27 -8.11 0.96
CA VAL A 198 6.60 -7.73 -0.41
C VAL A 198 5.53 -8.27 -1.34
N ASN A 199 4.65 -7.39 -1.80
CA ASN A 199 3.45 -7.73 -2.56
C ASN A 199 3.69 -7.72 -4.08
N LYS A 200 2.75 -8.32 -4.81
CA LYS A 200 2.72 -8.49 -6.27
C LYS A 200 3.80 -9.42 -6.82
N MET A 201 4.09 -10.48 -6.07
CA MET A 201 5.02 -11.53 -6.51
C MET A 201 4.52 -12.36 -7.69
N ASP A 202 3.25 -12.20 -8.08
CA ASP A 202 2.65 -12.76 -9.29
C ASP A 202 3.14 -12.10 -10.60
N LEU A 203 3.81 -10.96 -10.52
CA LEU A 203 4.28 -10.24 -11.70
C LEU A 203 5.53 -10.88 -12.34
N PRO A 204 5.67 -10.80 -13.68
CA PRO A 204 6.85 -11.33 -14.36
C PRO A 204 8.12 -10.59 -13.90
N GLY A 205 9.18 -11.35 -13.61
CA GLY A 205 10.44 -10.81 -13.10
C GLY A 205 10.41 -10.37 -11.63
N ALA A 206 9.31 -10.62 -10.89
CA ALA A 206 9.23 -10.30 -9.47
C ALA A 206 10.31 -11.01 -8.64
N GLN A 207 10.65 -12.25 -8.97
CA GLN A 207 11.65 -13.03 -8.25
C GLN A 207 13.06 -12.42 -8.34
N ASP A 208 13.44 -11.92 -9.52
CA ASP A 208 14.75 -11.28 -9.72
C ASP A 208 14.81 -9.93 -8.99
N LYS A 209 13.74 -9.14 -9.09
CA LYS A 209 13.61 -7.89 -8.32
C LYS A 209 13.65 -8.15 -6.82
N PHE A 210 13.05 -9.24 -6.34
CA PHE A 210 13.04 -9.61 -4.93
C PHE A 210 14.45 -9.95 -4.44
N ARG A 211 15.24 -10.68 -5.24
CA ARG A 211 16.66 -10.94 -4.93
C ARG A 211 17.46 -9.65 -4.81
N VAL A 212 17.26 -8.70 -5.74
CA VAL A 212 17.91 -7.39 -5.67
C VAL A 212 17.50 -6.64 -4.40
N LEU A 213 16.20 -6.62 -4.08
CA LEU A 213 15.69 -5.99 -2.87
C LEU A 213 16.30 -6.60 -1.60
N MET A 214 16.41 -7.93 -1.53
CA MET A 214 17.02 -8.61 -0.38
C MET A 214 18.49 -8.23 -0.21
N ASN A 215 19.26 -8.13 -1.31
CA ASN A 215 20.65 -7.65 -1.25
C ASN A 215 20.74 -6.20 -0.76
N GLN A 216 19.81 -5.34 -1.21
CA GLN A 216 19.75 -3.95 -0.76
C GLN A 216 19.39 -3.82 0.72
N LEU A 217 18.50 -4.67 1.23
CA LEU A 217 18.10 -4.69 2.64
C LEU A 217 19.20 -5.25 3.56
N GLN A 218 20.09 -6.12 3.05
CA GLN A 218 21.24 -6.60 3.81
C GLN A 218 22.31 -5.51 3.99
N ASN A 219 22.57 -4.71 2.95
CA ASN A 219 23.57 -3.65 2.97
C ASN A 219 22.96 -2.29 2.61
N PRO A 220 22.03 -1.74 3.44
CA PRO A 220 21.31 -0.52 3.07
C PRO A 220 22.24 0.68 2.93
N LYS A 221 23.29 0.76 3.76
CA LYS A 221 24.29 1.85 3.75
C LYS A 221 24.96 2.04 2.39
N ASP A 222 25.14 0.96 1.65
CA ASP A 222 25.75 0.98 0.32
C ASP A 222 24.85 1.63 -0.72
N PHE A 223 23.56 1.83 -0.43
CA PHE A 223 22.60 2.43 -1.36
C PHE A 223 22.05 3.77 -0.85
N LEU A 224 22.20 4.09 0.44
CA LEU A 224 21.72 5.35 1.03
C LEU A 224 22.35 6.60 0.39
N HIS A 225 23.57 6.49 -0.15
CA HIS A 225 24.24 7.60 -0.84
C HIS A 225 23.53 8.04 -2.13
N LEU A 226 22.62 7.22 -2.67
CA LEU A 226 21.84 7.53 -3.87
C LEU A 226 20.65 8.46 -3.57
N PHE A 227 20.36 8.72 -2.30
CA PHE A 227 19.22 9.52 -1.87
C PHE A 227 19.63 10.94 -1.50
N GLU A 228 18.70 11.88 -1.66
CA GLU A 228 18.85 13.21 -1.08
C GLU A 228 18.96 13.11 0.45
N LYS A 229 19.86 13.88 1.06
CA LYS A 229 20.13 13.83 2.51
C LYS A 229 18.88 13.96 3.38
N ASN A 230 17.87 14.69 2.90
CA ASN A 230 16.62 14.93 3.63
C ASN A 230 15.68 13.71 3.66
N MET A 231 15.89 12.74 2.76
CA MET A 231 15.08 11.52 2.64
C MET A 231 15.67 10.33 3.39
N ILE A 232 16.91 10.45 3.89
CA ILE A 232 17.62 9.38 4.58
C ILE A 232 17.18 9.38 6.06
N PRO A 233 16.67 8.25 6.60
CA PRO A 233 16.38 8.12 8.01
C PRO A 233 17.68 8.06 8.82
N GLU A 234 17.65 8.60 10.04
CA GLU A 234 18.75 8.49 11.00
C GLU A 234 19.00 7.03 11.39
N ARG A 235 17.94 6.21 11.42
CA ARG A 235 18.02 4.77 11.67
C ARG A 235 17.21 4.00 10.63
N THR A 236 17.83 2.98 10.05
CA THR A 236 17.13 2.04 9.18
C THR A 236 16.24 1.12 10.01
N MET A 237 15.03 0.85 9.53
CA MET A 237 14.13 -0.07 10.23
C MET A 237 14.58 -1.51 10.02
N GLU A 238 14.67 -2.27 11.10
CA GLU A 238 14.99 -3.69 11.05
C GLU A 238 13.69 -4.50 10.98
N PHE A 239 13.57 -5.33 9.94
CA PHE A 239 12.44 -6.22 9.78
C PHE A 239 12.76 -7.59 10.36
N GLN A 240 11.90 -8.08 11.25
CA GLN A 240 12.06 -9.42 11.82
C GLN A 240 11.87 -10.51 10.77
N HIS A 241 10.93 -10.27 9.86
CA HIS A 241 10.60 -11.17 8.77
C HIS A 241 10.27 -10.37 7.50
N ILE A 242 10.76 -10.87 6.37
CA ILE A 242 10.46 -10.36 5.03
C ILE A 242 9.73 -11.48 4.29
N ILE A 243 8.45 -11.26 3.99
CA ILE A 243 7.56 -12.28 3.43
C ILE A 243 7.14 -11.86 2.01
N PRO A 244 7.50 -12.62 0.97
CA PRO A 244 6.97 -12.43 -0.37
C PRO A 244 5.51 -12.90 -0.43
N ILE A 245 4.62 -12.05 -0.95
CA ILE A 245 3.18 -12.37 -1.06
C ILE A 245 2.61 -11.92 -2.41
N SER A 246 1.48 -12.50 -2.76
CA SER A 246 0.56 -11.90 -3.73
C SER A 246 -0.84 -11.82 -3.14
N ALA A 247 -1.28 -10.59 -2.87
CA ALA A 247 -2.62 -10.34 -2.35
C ALA A 247 -3.75 -10.72 -3.34
N ILE A 248 -3.44 -10.86 -4.64
CA ILE A 248 -4.42 -11.22 -5.67
C ILE A 248 -4.55 -12.74 -5.79
N THR A 249 -3.43 -13.47 -5.80
CA THR A 249 -3.46 -14.93 -5.91
C THR A 249 -3.68 -15.62 -4.57
N GLY A 250 -3.36 -14.94 -3.46
CA GLY A 250 -3.37 -15.50 -2.11
C GLY A 250 -2.07 -16.21 -1.72
N GLU A 251 -1.07 -16.22 -2.59
CA GLU A 251 0.23 -16.84 -2.32
C GLU A 251 0.97 -16.10 -1.19
N GLY A 252 1.59 -16.86 -0.27
CA GLY A 252 2.33 -16.34 0.88
C GLY A 252 1.47 -15.76 2.02
N ILE A 253 0.14 -15.70 1.87
CA ILE A 253 -0.75 -15.08 2.86
C ILE A 253 -0.82 -15.86 4.18
N ASP A 254 -0.85 -17.20 4.12
CA ASP A 254 -0.90 -18.01 5.34
C ASP A 254 0.44 -17.99 6.09
N GLU A 255 1.56 -17.96 5.35
CA GLU A 255 2.89 -17.72 5.92
C GLU A 255 2.95 -16.35 6.61
N LEU A 256 2.45 -15.30 5.96
CA LEU A 256 2.35 -13.97 6.56
C LEU A 256 1.53 -13.99 7.85
N LYS A 257 0.35 -14.63 7.88
CA LYS A 257 -0.48 -14.75 9.10
C LYS A 257 0.29 -15.43 10.23
N ASN A 258 1.04 -16.49 9.92
CA ASN A 258 1.83 -17.22 10.90
C ASN A 258 2.97 -16.36 11.47
N HIS A 259 3.70 -15.62 10.61
CA HIS A 259 4.77 -14.73 11.06
C HIS A 259 4.27 -13.53 11.87
N ILE A 260 3.14 -12.94 11.49
CA ILE A 260 2.48 -11.88 12.28
C ILE A 260 2.23 -12.37 13.70
N ARG A 261 1.61 -13.55 13.83
CA ARG A 261 1.31 -14.16 15.12
C ARG A 261 2.57 -14.49 15.90
N LYS A 262 3.52 -15.19 15.28
CA LYS A 262 4.76 -15.61 15.91
C LYS A 262 5.49 -14.42 16.52
N SER A 263 5.67 -13.35 15.75
CA SER A 263 6.31 -12.14 16.25
C SER A 263 5.51 -11.51 17.41
N LEU A 264 4.18 -11.41 17.32
CA LEU A 264 3.37 -10.88 18.43
C LEU A 264 3.46 -11.72 19.71
N ASP A 265 3.43 -13.05 19.60
CA ASP A 265 3.57 -13.97 20.72
C ASP A 265 5.00 -13.88 21.33
N GLU A 266 6.05 -13.74 20.51
CA GLU A 266 7.44 -13.55 20.96
C GLU A 266 7.63 -12.25 21.75
N HIS A 267 7.06 -11.13 21.26
CA HIS A 267 7.12 -9.85 21.97
C HIS A 267 6.35 -9.85 23.27
N ALA A 268 5.18 -10.47 23.30
CA ALA A 268 4.40 -10.61 24.55
C ALA A 268 5.19 -11.40 25.61
N ASN A 269 5.83 -12.50 25.23
CA ASN A 269 6.65 -13.28 26.15
C ASN A 269 7.86 -12.50 26.67
N GLN A 270 8.52 -11.70 25.81
CA GLN A 270 9.65 -10.86 26.22
C GLN A 270 9.23 -9.77 27.21
N GLU A 271 8.06 -9.15 27.01
CA GLU A 271 7.49 -8.16 27.94
C GLU A 271 7.20 -8.79 29.30
N ASP A 272 6.59 -9.99 29.32
CA ASP A 272 6.28 -10.73 30.54
C ASP A 272 7.55 -11.16 31.29
N ASP A 273 8.57 -11.66 30.59
CA ASP A 273 9.85 -12.04 31.17
C ASP A 273 10.60 -10.83 31.76
N ALA A 274 10.58 -9.70 31.07
CA ALA A 274 11.17 -8.45 31.55
C ALA A 274 10.46 -7.96 32.82
N TYR A 275 9.12 -8.08 32.86
CA TYR A 275 8.32 -7.74 34.02
C TYR A 275 8.65 -8.65 35.22
N HIS A 276 8.70 -9.96 35.02
CA HIS A 276 9.06 -10.92 36.06
C HIS A 276 10.47 -10.69 36.62
N LYS A 277 11.47 -10.47 35.75
CA LYS A 277 12.84 -10.14 36.18
C LYS A 277 12.88 -8.87 37.03
N LYS A 278 12.13 -7.83 36.64
CA LYS A 278 12.07 -6.58 37.41
C LYS A 278 11.43 -6.79 38.79
N GLN A 279 10.38 -7.60 38.89
CA GLN A 279 9.78 -7.95 40.18
C GLN A 279 10.75 -8.73 41.08
N LEU A 280 11.45 -9.73 40.53
CA LEU A 280 12.46 -10.49 41.28
C LEU A 280 13.58 -9.58 41.79
N LEU A 281 14.05 -8.64 40.97
CA LEU A 281 15.08 -7.68 41.36
C LEU A 281 14.59 -6.78 42.51
N ASN A 282 13.35 -6.29 42.43
CA ASN A 282 12.75 -5.47 43.49
C ASN A 282 12.61 -6.25 44.81
N LEU A 283 12.23 -7.53 44.75
CA LEU A 283 12.16 -8.40 45.93
C LEU A 283 13.55 -8.62 46.55
N GLN A 284 14.57 -8.88 45.72
CA GLN A 284 15.95 -9.00 46.19
C GLN A 284 16.43 -7.72 46.86
N ILE A 285 16.22 -6.55 46.24
CA ILE A 285 16.58 -5.25 46.81
C ILE A 285 15.87 -5.03 48.15
N SER A 286 14.56 -5.31 48.23
CA SER A 286 13.81 -5.17 49.48
C SER A 286 14.37 -6.07 50.59
N ASN A 287 14.67 -7.33 50.29
CA ASN A 287 15.31 -8.24 51.24
C ASN A 287 16.70 -7.75 51.67
N THR A 288 17.48 -7.14 50.77
CA THR A 288 18.81 -6.62 51.13
C THR A 288 18.73 -5.43 52.08
N ILE A 289 17.69 -4.59 51.96
CA ILE A 289 17.43 -3.44 52.84
C ILE A 289 16.93 -3.89 54.23
N PHE A 290 16.23 -5.02 54.32
CA PHE A 290 15.81 -5.59 55.62
C PHE A 290 16.94 -6.28 56.41
N TYR A 291 18.06 -6.60 55.77
CA TYR A 291 19.24 -7.23 56.41
C TYR A 291 20.42 -6.27 56.66
N SER A 292 20.26 -4.96 56.47
CA SER A 292 21.27 -4.01 56.98
C SER A 292 21.13 -3.89 58.50
N ASP A 293 22.09 -4.47 59.23
CA ASP A 293 22.15 -4.46 60.69
C ASP A 293 21.91 -3.05 61.27
N PRO A 294 21.15 -2.92 62.38
CA PRO A 294 21.00 -1.64 63.04
C PRO A 294 22.38 -1.13 63.51
N PRO A 295 22.64 0.19 63.45
CA PRO A 295 23.94 0.73 63.83
C PRO A 295 24.27 0.37 65.28
N PRO A 296 25.54 0.09 65.60
CA PRO A 296 25.93 -0.31 66.95
C PRO A 296 25.55 0.79 67.94
N LYS A 297 24.86 0.42 69.03
CA LYS A 297 24.52 1.33 70.12
C LYS A 297 25.81 1.87 70.73
N ASN A 298 26.12 3.14 70.48
CA ASN A 298 27.18 3.86 71.18
C ASN A 298 26.87 3.83 72.69
N SER A 299 27.72 3.16 73.45
CA SER A 299 27.74 3.19 74.91
C SER A 299 28.04 4.61 75.37
N VAL A 300 27.06 5.24 76.01
CA VAL A 300 27.22 6.51 76.71
C VAL A 300 28.14 6.29 77.90
N THR A 301 29.38 6.76 77.81
CA THR A 301 30.26 6.93 78.98
C THR A 301 29.91 8.25 79.68
N SER A 302 29.47 8.13 80.92
CA SER A 302 29.22 9.26 81.84
C SER A 302 30.53 9.91 82.28
N PRO A 303 30.59 11.24 82.48
CA PRO A 303 31.81 11.93 82.86
C PRO A 303 32.03 11.88 84.39
N ARG A 304 33.24 11.54 84.80
CA ARG A 304 33.85 11.96 86.07
C ARG A 304 35.33 12.21 85.85
#